data_AF-A0A550BSC2-F1
#
_entry.id   AF-A0A550BSC2-F1
#
_cell.length_a   1.000
_cell.length_b   1.000
_cell.length_c   1.000
_cell.angle_alpha   90.00
_cell.angle_beta   90.00
_cell.angle_gamma   90.00
#
_symmetry.space_group_name_H-M   'P 1'
#
loop_
_entity.id
_entity.type
_entity.pdbx_description
1 polymer ?
#
loop_
_entity_poly.entity_id
_entity_poly.type
_entity_poly.pdbx_seq_one_letter_code
_entity_poly.pdbx_strand_id
1 'polypeptide(L)'
;MWRRTEVLRRMGIQCHDFLVSHRYLNAGQPWFCRRPHQHADYFIVAWIMYHCDQVKLDGSVRTDSDPAPYTYSHAQKMRASMTYFFGHLYGAGTVPWHENDAGTMVGNPSISPVVSRYMTRAGEQATSARALAPVWLFRLIAYLTHCITSGQA
;
A
#
# COMPACT_ATOMS: atom_id res chain seq x y z
N MET A 1 11.05 -23.98 -4.74
CA MET A 1 9.88 -23.44 -4.01
C MET A 1 10.27 -22.42 -2.93
N TRP A 2 11.32 -22.66 -2.13
CA TRP A 2 11.78 -21.80 -1.01
C TRP A 2 12.18 -20.35 -1.31
N ARG A 3 12.68 -20.03 -2.52
CA ARG A 3 13.11 -18.65 -2.84
C ARG A 3 11.96 -17.64 -2.98
N ARG A 4 10.74 -18.08 -3.33
CA ARG A 4 9.61 -17.15 -3.57
C ARG A 4 9.00 -16.63 -2.27
N THR A 5 8.87 -17.47 -1.26
CA THR A 5 8.33 -17.09 0.06
C THR A 5 9.25 -16.12 0.80
N GLU A 6 10.57 -16.25 0.64
CA GLU A 6 11.55 -15.34 1.24
C GLU A 6 11.45 -13.92 0.65
N VAL A 7 11.33 -13.79 -0.67
CA VAL A 7 11.14 -12.48 -1.32
C VAL A 7 9.87 -11.81 -0.83
N LEU A 8 8.76 -12.56 -0.74
CA LEU A 8 7.50 -12.02 -0.24
C LEU A 8 7.62 -11.58 1.22
N ARG A 9 8.33 -12.35 2.07
CA ARG A 9 8.59 -11.96 3.47
C ARG A 9 9.37 -10.67 3.60
N ARG A 10 10.48 -10.53 2.86
CA ARG A 10 11.30 -9.31 2.87
C ARG A 10 10.49 -8.08 2.45
N MET A 11 9.65 -8.22 1.43
CA MET A 11 8.72 -7.16 1.01
C MET A 11 7.73 -6.79 2.11
N GLY A 12 7.27 -7.78 2.90
CA GLY A 12 6.40 -7.51 4.05
C GLY A 12 7.08 -6.67 5.13
N ILE A 13 8.32 -7.01 5.45
CA ILE A 13 9.13 -6.25 6.43
C ILE A 13 9.36 -4.82 5.92
N GLN A 14 9.74 -4.65 4.65
CA GLN A 14 9.92 -3.33 4.04
C GLN A 14 8.65 -2.48 4.09
N CYS A 15 7.48 -3.08 3.87
CA CYS A 15 6.20 -2.39 4.01
C CYS A 15 5.96 -1.95 5.46
N HIS A 16 6.19 -2.83 6.44
CA HIS A 16 6.06 -2.47 7.85
C HIS A 16 7.00 -1.32 8.24
N ASP A 17 8.28 -1.42 7.87
CA ASP A 17 9.28 -0.40 8.16
C ASP A 17 8.95 0.95 7.49
N PHE A 18 8.45 0.91 6.26
CA PHE A 18 7.91 2.09 5.58
C PHE A 18 6.77 2.72 6.39
N LEU A 19 5.80 1.93 6.84
CA LEU A 19 4.65 2.45 7.57
C LEU A 19 5.03 3.04 8.93
N VAL A 20 5.98 2.43 9.63
CA VAL A 20 6.50 2.97 10.89
C VAL A 20 7.32 4.24 10.66
N SER A 21 8.25 4.24 9.70
CA SER A 21 9.10 5.41 9.41
C SER A 21 8.31 6.63 8.95
N HIS A 22 7.22 6.42 8.23
CA HIS A 22 6.32 7.49 7.77
C HIS A 22 5.18 7.78 8.76
N ARG A 23 5.21 7.17 9.95
CA ARG A 23 4.25 7.36 11.05
C ARG A 23 2.79 7.02 10.69
N TYR A 24 2.59 6.13 9.72
CA TYR A 24 1.30 5.49 9.45
C TYR A 24 0.94 4.45 10.51
N LEU A 25 1.96 3.86 11.14
CA LEU A 25 1.82 2.95 12.27
C LEU A 25 2.76 3.40 13.38
N ASN A 26 2.34 3.19 14.62
CA ASN A 26 3.24 3.30 15.77
C ASN A 26 4.26 2.15 15.74
N ALA A 27 5.48 2.37 16.26
CA ALA A 27 6.56 1.39 16.22
C ALA A 27 6.23 0.03 16.88
N GLY A 28 5.27 -0.02 17.79
CA GLY A 28 4.77 -1.25 18.42
C GLY A 28 3.49 -1.82 17.80
N GLN A 29 2.90 -1.15 16.82
CA GLN A 29 1.61 -1.55 16.25
C GLN A 29 1.82 -2.61 15.16
N PRO A 30 1.19 -3.80 15.28
CA PRO A 30 1.35 -4.85 14.29
C PRO A 30 0.67 -4.44 12.98
N TRP A 31 1.45 -4.32 11.91
CA TRP A 31 0.91 -4.08 10.58
C TRP A 31 0.08 -5.26 10.08
N PHE A 32 0.67 -6.45 10.19
CA PHE A 32 0.02 -7.68 9.77
C PHE A 32 -0.69 -8.33 10.96
N CYS A 33 -2.01 -8.37 10.90
CA CYS A 33 -2.85 -8.96 11.93
C CYS A 33 -4.20 -9.39 11.31
N ARG A 34 -5.02 -10.13 12.07
CA ARG A 34 -6.34 -10.59 11.61
C ARG A 34 -7.36 -9.46 11.42
N ARG A 35 -7.11 -8.31 12.05
CA ARG A 35 -7.94 -7.10 11.93
C ARG A 35 -7.03 -5.93 11.56
N PRO A 36 -6.64 -5.82 10.27
CA PRO A 36 -5.79 -4.74 9.81
C PRO A 36 -6.42 -3.38 10.10
N HIS A 37 -5.62 -2.32 10.06
CA HIS A 37 -6.11 -0.95 10.14
C HIS A 37 -7.19 -0.70 9.07
N GLN A 38 -8.24 0.07 9.39
CA GLN A 38 -9.36 0.32 8.47
C GLN A 38 -8.92 0.87 7.09
N HIS A 39 -7.82 1.63 7.07
CA HIS A 39 -7.22 2.19 5.85
C HIS A 39 -6.03 1.38 5.31
N ALA A 40 -5.93 0.10 5.64
CA ALA A 40 -4.80 -0.74 5.24
C ALA A 40 -4.59 -0.80 3.72
N ASP A 41 -5.65 -0.72 2.93
CA ASP A 41 -5.54 -0.70 1.48
C ASP A 41 -4.91 0.60 0.94
N TYR A 42 -5.23 1.75 1.55
CA TYR A 42 -4.55 3.02 1.26
C TYR A 42 -3.07 3.00 1.65
N PHE A 43 -2.71 2.34 2.75
CA PHE A 43 -1.31 2.18 3.16
C PHE A 43 -0.51 1.33 2.18
N ILE A 44 -1.12 0.27 1.62
CA ILE A 44 -0.49 -0.52 0.56
C ILE A 44 -0.25 0.35 -0.67
N VAL A 45 -1.23 1.17 -1.06
CA VAL A 45 -1.05 2.09 -2.20
C VAL A 45 0.03 3.12 -1.91
N ALA A 46 0.04 3.74 -0.72
CA ALA A 46 1.06 4.70 -0.31
C ALA A 46 2.46 4.08 -0.40
N TRP A 47 2.63 2.84 0.05
CA TRP A 47 3.91 2.15 -0.03
C TRP A 47 4.35 1.89 -1.48
N ILE A 48 3.44 1.39 -2.34
CA ILE A 48 3.76 1.15 -3.75
C ILE A 48 4.10 2.47 -4.46
N MET A 49 3.27 3.50 -4.26
CA MET A 49 3.44 4.84 -4.82
C MET A 49 4.74 5.48 -4.39
N TYR A 50 5.06 5.43 -3.10
CA TYR A 50 6.29 5.97 -2.57
C TYR A 50 7.53 5.36 -3.23
N HIS A 51 7.50 4.09 -3.66
CA HIS A 51 8.66 3.46 -4.28
C HIS A 51 8.64 3.46 -5.82
N CYS A 52 7.46 3.50 -6.44
CA CYS A 52 7.30 3.24 -7.88
C CYS A 52 6.89 4.46 -8.70
N ASP A 53 6.37 5.51 -8.08
CA ASP A 53 5.85 6.67 -8.82
C ASP A 53 6.87 7.82 -8.90
N GLN A 54 6.76 8.58 -9.98
CA GLN A 54 7.49 9.84 -10.17
C GLN A 54 6.96 10.98 -9.30
N VAL A 55 5.75 10.84 -8.78
CA VAL A 55 5.13 11.82 -7.87
C VAL A 55 5.22 11.26 -6.45
N LYS A 56 5.72 12.07 -5.53
CA LYS A 56 5.86 11.76 -4.10
C LYS A 56 4.50 11.84 -3.40
N LEU A 57 4.45 11.35 -2.16
CA LEU A 57 3.21 11.32 -1.36
C LEU A 57 2.65 12.72 -1.05
N ASP A 58 3.52 13.74 -1.00
CA ASP A 58 3.16 15.15 -0.82
C ASP A 58 2.69 15.83 -2.12
N GLY A 59 2.71 15.12 -3.24
CA GLY A 59 2.36 15.63 -4.57
C GLY A 59 3.50 16.30 -5.32
N SER A 60 4.71 16.39 -4.75
CA SER A 60 5.88 16.89 -5.46
C SER A 60 6.36 15.88 -6.50
N VAL A 61 7.00 16.34 -7.57
CA VAL A 61 7.66 15.43 -8.53
C VAL A 61 9.05 15.07 -7.98
N ARG A 62 9.51 13.85 -8.24
CA ARG A 62 10.89 13.43 -7.99
C ARG A 62 11.85 14.27 -8.83
N THR A 63 13.00 14.54 -8.25
CA THR A 63 14.12 15.24 -8.88
C THR A 63 15.24 14.24 -9.19
N ASP A 64 16.25 14.66 -9.94
CA ASP A 64 17.43 13.82 -10.23
C ASP A 64 18.23 13.43 -8.96
N SER A 65 18.00 14.13 -7.85
CA SER A 65 18.60 13.80 -6.55
C SER A 65 17.85 12.70 -5.79
N ASP A 66 16.62 12.38 -6.20
CA ASP A 66 15.82 11.31 -5.60
C ASP A 66 16.21 9.94 -6.18
N PRO A 67 16.08 8.84 -5.41
CA PRO A 67 16.26 7.50 -5.95
C PRO A 67 15.36 7.25 -7.16
N ALA A 68 15.85 6.52 -8.17
CA ALA A 68 15.02 6.13 -9.30
C ALA A 68 13.82 5.28 -8.81
N PRO A 69 12.60 5.50 -9.32
CA PRO A 69 11.45 4.69 -8.96
C PRO A 69 11.61 3.26 -9.44
N TYR A 70 11.02 2.32 -8.69
CA TYR A 70 10.98 0.92 -9.07
C TYR A 70 10.02 0.68 -10.23
N THR A 71 10.27 -0.40 -10.98
CA THR A 71 9.45 -0.76 -12.14
C THR A 71 8.08 -1.29 -11.75
N TYR A 72 7.13 -1.28 -12.69
CA TYR A 72 5.81 -1.86 -12.48
C TYR A 72 5.86 -3.35 -12.09
N SER A 73 6.80 -4.14 -12.63
CA SER A 73 7.01 -5.52 -12.19
C SER A 73 7.44 -5.63 -10.72
N HIS A 74 8.11 -4.62 -10.19
CA HIS A 74 8.41 -4.53 -8.76
C HIS A 74 7.15 -4.21 -7.95
N ALA A 75 6.34 -3.23 -8.39
CA ALA A 75 5.04 -2.92 -7.80
C ALA A 75 4.12 -4.16 -7.73
N GLN A 76 4.11 -4.99 -8.78
CA GLN A 76 3.36 -6.25 -8.78
C GLN A 76 3.84 -7.22 -7.69
N LYS A 77 5.15 -7.29 -7.43
CA LYS A 77 5.72 -8.11 -6.33
C LYS A 77 5.34 -7.56 -4.96
N MET A 78 5.36 -6.23 -4.79
CA MET A 78 4.91 -5.56 -3.57
C MET A 78 3.44 -5.89 -3.27
N ARG A 79 2.55 -5.75 -4.27
CA ARG A 79 1.14 -6.16 -4.14
C ARG A 79 1.00 -7.65 -3.83
N ALA A 80 1.69 -8.51 -4.57
CA ALA A 80 1.62 -9.96 -4.35
C ALA A 80 2.08 -10.36 -2.95
N SER A 81 3.08 -9.66 -2.39
CA SER A 81 3.52 -9.82 -1.00
C SER A 81 2.37 -9.53 -0.03
N MET A 82 1.70 -8.38 -0.17
CA MET A 82 0.57 -8.04 0.69
C MET A 82 -0.58 -9.03 0.56
N THR A 83 -0.88 -9.49 -0.67
CA THR A 83 -1.91 -10.51 -0.90
C THR A 83 -1.57 -11.81 -0.19
N TYR A 84 -0.31 -12.25 -0.25
CA TYR A 84 0.16 -13.44 0.44
C TYR A 84 0.08 -13.29 1.97
N PHE A 85 0.55 -12.18 2.53
CA PHE A 85 0.48 -11.94 3.96
C PHE A 85 -0.96 -11.93 4.47
N PHE A 86 -1.79 -11.01 4.00
CA PHE A 86 -3.16 -10.89 4.50
C PHE A 86 -3.99 -12.13 4.18
N GLY A 87 -3.88 -12.64 2.95
CA GLY A 87 -4.69 -13.78 2.49
C GLY A 87 -4.30 -15.10 3.15
N HIS A 88 -3.01 -15.45 3.08
CA HIS A 88 -2.52 -16.77 3.50
C HIS A 88 -2.09 -16.82 4.96
N LEU A 89 -1.30 -15.85 5.43
CA LEU A 89 -0.75 -15.88 6.80
C LEU A 89 -1.73 -15.38 7.86
N TYR A 90 -2.58 -14.41 7.52
CA TYR A 90 -3.54 -13.81 8.46
C TYR A 90 -5.00 -14.21 8.19
N GLY A 91 -5.23 -15.08 7.23
CA GLY A 91 -6.52 -15.74 7.02
C GLY A 91 -7.62 -14.85 6.46
N ALA A 92 -7.29 -13.68 5.90
CA ALA A 92 -8.28 -12.82 5.23
C ALA A 92 -8.80 -13.44 3.91
N GLY A 93 -8.12 -14.45 3.39
CA GLY A 93 -8.51 -15.16 2.18
C GLY A 93 -8.52 -14.28 0.92
N THR A 94 -9.52 -14.51 0.08
CA THR A 94 -9.71 -13.89 -1.24
C THR A 94 -10.90 -12.94 -1.30
N VAL A 95 -11.49 -12.59 -0.14
CA VAL A 95 -12.60 -11.65 -0.06
C VAL A 95 -12.05 -10.23 -0.23
N PRO A 96 -12.55 -9.43 -1.20
CA PRO A 96 -12.13 -8.05 -1.36
C PRO A 96 -12.32 -7.24 -0.07
N TRP A 97 -11.41 -6.30 0.20
CA TRP A 97 -11.54 -5.36 1.32
C TRP A 97 -12.82 -4.53 1.20
N HIS A 98 -13.69 -4.60 2.19
CA HIS A 98 -14.97 -3.89 2.24
C HIS A 98 -15.43 -3.66 3.68
N GLU A 99 -16.34 -2.71 3.87
CA GLU A 99 -17.05 -2.52 5.13
C GLU A 99 -18.22 -3.51 5.21
N ASN A 100 -18.34 -4.22 6.32
CA ASN A 100 -19.49 -5.10 6.56
C ASN A 100 -20.67 -4.33 7.17
N ASP A 101 -21.80 -5.01 7.36
CA ASP A 101 -23.02 -4.42 7.94
C ASP A 101 -22.83 -3.84 9.36
N ALA A 102 -21.76 -4.22 10.06
CA ALA A 102 -21.40 -3.71 11.39
C ALA A 102 -20.44 -2.50 11.34
N GLY A 103 -20.21 -1.91 10.16
CA GLY A 103 -19.30 -0.78 9.99
C GLY A 103 -17.82 -1.13 10.15
N THR A 104 -17.46 -2.41 10.08
CA THR A 104 -16.09 -2.89 10.27
C THR A 104 -15.47 -3.29 8.94
N MET A 105 -14.25 -2.83 8.69
CA MET A 105 -13.49 -3.24 7.50
C MET A 105 -13.01 -4.70 7.62
N VAL A 106 -13.33 -5.51 6.61
CA VAL A 106 -13.03 -6.94 6.53
C VAL A 106 -12.55 -7.33 5.11
N GLY A 107 -11.96 -8.52 5.00
CA GLY A 107 -11.39 -9.04 3.75
C GLY A 107 -9.89 -8.80 3.63
N ASN A 108 -9.33 -8.88 2.43
CA ASN A 108 -7.90 -8.71 2.16
C ASN A 108 -7.62 -7.32 1.55
N PRO A 109 -6.89 -6.43 2.27
CA PRO A 109 -6.59 -5.07 1.80
C PRO A 109 -5.93 -5.01 0.41
N SER A 110 -5.09 -5.99 0.06
CA SER A 110 -4.33 -6.01 -1.21
C SER A 110 -5.19 -6.25 -2.47
N ILE A 111 -6.41 -6.74 -2.27
CA ILE A 111 -7.39 -6.98 -3.33
C ILE A 111 -8.57 -6.01 -3.24
N SER A 112 -8.41 -4.88 -2.54
CA SER A 112 -9.44 -3.85 -2.52
C SER A 112 -9.64 -3.23 -3.91
N PRO A 113 -10.81 -2.62 -4.16
CA PRO A 113 -11.03 -1.81 -5.36
C PRO A 113 -10.05 -0.63 -5.46
N VAL A 114 -9.58 -0.08 -4.34
CA VAL A 114 -8.59 1.02 -4.31
C VAL A 114 -7.25 0.54 -4.84
N VAL A 115 -6.70 -0.54 -4.28
CA VAL A 115 -5.41 -1.12 -4.72
C VAL A 115 -5.50 -1.58 -6.17
N SER A 116 -6.60 -2.23 -6.56
CA SER A 116 -6.77 -2.73 -7.93
C SER A 116 -6.80 -1.59 -8.96
N ARG A 117 -7.57 -0.52 -8.70
CA ARG A 117 -7.62 0.66 -9.59
C ARG A 117 -6.28 1.37 -9.69
N TYR A 118 -5.55 1.48 -8.58
CA TYR A 118 -4.22 2.07 -8.58
C TYR A 118 -3.26 1.24 -9.44
N MET A 119 -3.23 -0.09 -9.25
CA MET A 119 -2.32 -0.97 -10.00
C MET A 119 -2.60 -0.99 -11.50
N THR A 120 -3.87 -0.94 -11.92
CA THR A 120 -4.22 -0.82 -13.34
C THR A 120 -3.62 0.45 -13.94
N ARG A 121 -3.80 1.59 -13.26
CA ARG A 121 -3.24 2.89 -13.71
C ARG A 121 -1.71 2.91 -13.72
N ALA A 122 -1.07 2.36 -12.68
CA ALA A 122 0.39 2.27 -12.64
C ALA A 122 0.94 1.41 -13.79
N GLY A 123 0.24 0.33 -14.16
CA GLY A 123 0.60 -0.50 -15.31
C GLY A 123 0.38 0.21 -16.66
N GLU A 124 -0.69 0.98 -16.78
CA GLU A 124 -0.96 1.83 -17.94
C GLU A 124 0.10 2.94 -18.07
N GLN A 125 0.54 3.58 -16.98
CA GLN A 125 1.61 4.58 -16.98
C GLN A 125 2.97 4.01 -17.43
N ALA A 126 3.30 2.80 -17.00
CA ALA A 126 4.52 2.12 -17.44
C ALA A 126 4.53 1.83 -18.96
N THR A 127 3.34 1.82 -19.58
CA THR A 127 3.14 1.50 -21.01
C THR A 127 2.74 2.72 -21.84
N SER A 128 2.29 3.82 -21.22
CA SER A 128 1.79 5.02 -21.88
C SER A 128 2.09 6.28 -21.04
N ALA A 129 2.54 7.36 -21.68
CA ALA A 129 3.07 8.58 -21.03
C ALA A 129 2.05 9.42 -20.22
N ARG A 130 0.86 8.88 -19.88
CA ARG A 130 -0.19 9.63 -19.18
C ARG A 130 -0.87 8.76 -18.13
N ALA A 131 -0.73 9.17 -16.87
CA ALA A 131 -1.84 9.51 -15.97
C ALA A 131 -1.24 9.80 -14.60
N LEU A 132 -1.39 11.00 -14.06
CA LEU A 132 -1.10 11.25 -12.65
C LEU A 132 -2.01 10.33 -11.81
N ALA A 133 -1.48 9.68 -10.77
CA ALA A 133 -2.37 9.13 -9.75
C ALA A 133 -3.30 10.26 -9.29
N PRO A 134 -4.57 9.98 -8.97
CA PRO A 134 -5.51 11.07 -8.76
C PRO A 134 -5.04 11.96 -7.62
N VAL A 135 -5.04 13.27 -7.82
CA VAL A 135 -4.73 14.28 -6.79
C VAL A 135 -5.48 14.00 -5.48
N TRP A 136 -6.71 13.48 -5.57
CA TRP A 136 -7.50 13.09 -4.41
C TRP A 136 -6.89 11.94 -3.59
N LEU A 137 -6.20 10.99 -4.21
CA LEU A 137 -5.58 9.86 -3.53
C LEU A 137 -4.37 10.30 -2.72
N PHE A 138 -3.53 11.18 -3.27
CA PHE A 138 -2.42 11.80 -2.54
C PHE A 138 -2.93 12.58 -1.32
N ARG A 139 -3.94 13.43 -1.53
CA ARG A 139 -4.54 14.23 -0.46
C ARG A 139 -5.19 13.37 0.61
N LEU A 140 -5.87 12.30 0.21
CA LEU A 140 -6.49 11.38 1.16
C LEU A 140 -5.44 10.64 1.97
N ILE A 141 -4.38 10.12 1.34
CA ILE A 141 -3.28 9.48 2.06
C ILE A 141 -2.62 10.47 3.04
N ALA A 142 -2.33 11.69 2.61
CA ALA A 142 -1.75 12.73 3.47
C ALA A 142 -2.68 13.12 4.64
N TYR A 143 -3.98 13.23 4.38
CA TYR A 143 -4.99 13.50 5.40
C TYR A 143 -5.06 12.37 6.42
N LEU A 144 -5.11 11.12 5.97
CA LEU A 144 -5.10 9.95 6.85
C LEU A 144 -3.83 9.91 7.71
N THR A 145 -2.66 10.28 7.16
CA THR A 145 -1.43 10.45 7.94
C THR A 145 -1.61 11.46 9.07
N HIS A 146 -2.20 12.62 8.76
CA HIS A 146 -2.40 13.67 9.75
C HIS A 146 -3.32 13.21 10.89
N CYS A 147 -4.46 12.59 10.59
CA CYS A 147 -5.40 12.13 11.61
C CYS A 147 -4.81 11.03 12.51
N ILE A 148 -4.03 10.11 11.94
CA ILE A 148 -3.37 9.04 12.71
C ILE A 148 -2.29 9.62 13.62
N THR A 149 -1.51 10.58 13.13
CA THR A 149 -0.43 11.20 13.91
C THR A 149 -0.92 12.20 14.96
N SER A 150 -2.10 12.81 14.76
CA SER A 150 -2.72 13.73 15.71
C SER A 150 -3.54 13.03 16.80
N GLY A 151 -3.70 11.70 16.74
CA GLY A 151 -4.52 10.93 17.68
C GLY A 151 -6.02 11.23 17.57
N GLN A 152 -6.47 11.74 16.42
CA GLN A 152 -7.87 12.09 16.15
C GLN A 152 -8.64 10.96 15.46
N ALA A 153 -8.14 9.73 15.50
CA ALA A 153 -8.71 8.56 14.85
C ALA A 153 -9.71 7.80 15.74
#